data_AF-A0A963JMD0-F1
#
_entry.id   AF-A0A963JMD0-F1
#
_cell.length_a   1.000
_cell.length_b   1.000
_cell.length_c   1.000
_cell.angle_alpha   90.00
_cell.angle_beta   90.00
_cell.angle_gamma   90.00
#
_symmetry.space_group_name_H-M   'P 1'
#
loop_
_entity.id
_entity.type
_entity.pdbx_description
1 polymer ?
#
loop_
_entity_poly.entity_id
_entity_poly.type
_entity_poly.pdbx_seq_one_letter_code
_entity_poly.pdbx_strand_id
1 'polypeptide(L)'
;MKSKSTKEVPVLSPALLREPFGGIYFRFMLDHIVELCSQLAFDVVKRPAQFGKLSEETNKILENFRTRLGTDPNWPNASQRGEIFDLFLGNSFSANSAAYRLTVLKYTEGANTVNLDTHQHALVDAANSLQCLLKPTEEQATQVGFRQLSEIFDQSVKVFQSKEIHQVFGITEKLDPQWPFTTPFSDTGATLLDEVFRQSGQVYCQSWGRYYFATLQRVAFLGHVTISSIMLDDKDAQSLASYGYRWTRALNDLLPTQKIIRAWKQPAFRVELTEQEQLHCPPNPAGEIDTSNANLRPTISDSSSPQQAGQTFTVSGEICCSTTPSVSCMSHCPPPDDILNPGGTYPCCTHHC
;
A
#
# COMPACT_ATOMS: atom_id res chain seq x y z
N MET A 1 24.30 12.66 29.27
CA MET A 1 23.35 11.63 28.77
C MET A 1 22.17 12.35 28.12
N LYS A 2 22.04 12.31 26.78
CA LYS A 2 20.87 12.89 26.10
C LYS A 2 19.71 11.92 26.30
N SER A 3 18.72 12.32 27.09
CA SER A 3 17.44 11.61 27.20
C SER A 3 16.90 11.40 25.78
N LYS A 4 16.77 10.13 25.35
CA LYS A 4 16.01 9.80 24.15
C LYS A 4 14.58 10.15 24.48
N SER A 5 14.15 11.35 24.10
CA SER A 5 12.74 11.72 24.05
C SER A 5 12.05 10.65 23.21
N THR A 6 11.37 9.72 23.89
CA THR A 6 10.40 8.83 23.29
C THR A 6 9.35 9.75 22.68
N LYS A 7 9.45 9.98 21.36
CA LYS A 7 8.44 10.72 20.62
C LYS A 7 7.13 10.00 20.85
N GLU A 8 6.27 10.55 21.71
CA GLU A 8 4.94 10.02 21.93
C GLU A 8 4.26 9.92 20.57
N VAL A 9 3.72 8.73 20.29
CA VAL A 9 2.87 8.54 19.13
C VAL A 9 1.61 9.34 19.44
N PRO A 10 1.23 10.33 18.60
CA PRO A 10 0.06 11.14 18.87
C PRO A 10 -1.15 10.22 19.00
N VAL A 11 -1.76 10.23 20.19
CA VAL A 11 -3.02 9.52 20.44
C VAL A 11 -4.07 10.25 19.61
N LEU A 12 -4.68 9.54 18.66
CA LEU A 12 -5.72 10.13 17.84
C LEU A 12 -6.91 10.47 18.69
N SER A 13 -7.47 11.66 18.46
CA SER A 13 -8.76 11.99 19.05
C SER A 13 -9.81 11.01 18.50
N PRO A 14 -10.75 10.54 19.32
CA PRO A 14 -11.86 9.72 18.85
C PRO A 14 -12.66 10.38 17.70
N ALA A 15 -12.61 11.71 17.59
CA ALA A 15 -13.24 12.45 16.50
C ALA A 15 -12.56 12.20 15.14
N LEU A 16 -11.21 12.19 15.08
CA LEU A 16 -10.49 11.91 13.84
C LEU A 16 -10.75 10.49 13.33
N LEU A 17 -10.95 9.53 14.23
CA LEU A 17 -11.27 8.15 13.87
C LEU A 17 -12.68 7.97 13.27
N ARG A 18 -13.59 8.93 13.49
CA ARG A 18 -14.98 8.88 13.01
C ARG A 18 -15.20 9.59 11.67
N GLU A 19 -14.18 10.28 11.17
CA GLU A 19 -14.28 11.02 9.94
C GLU A 19 -14.38 10.03 8.74
N PRO A 20 -15.46 10.07 7.94
CA PRO A 20 -15.74 9.04 6.95
C PRO A 20 -14.67 8.91 5.86
N PHE A 21 -14.10 9.99 5.35
CA PHE A 21 -13.14 9.93 4.23
C PHE A 21 -11.84 9.26 4.63
N GLY A 22 -11.29 9.62 5.79
CA GLY A 22 -10.13 8.94 6.36
C GLY A 22 -10.41 7.46 6.60
N GLY A 23 -11.62 7.13 7.08
CA GLY A 23 -12.05 5.75 7.28
C GLY A 23 -12.27 4.94 5.99
N ILE A 24 -12.71 5.58 4.89
CA ILE A 24 -12.79 4.97 3.55
C ILE A 24 -11.37 4.70 3.02
N TYR A 25 -10.47 5.69 3.11
CA TYR A 25 -9.07 5.52 2.72
C TYR A 25 -8.38 4.40 3.49
N PHE A 26 -8.60 4.31 4.80
CA PHE A 26 -8.05 3.25 5.64
C PHE A 26 -8.45 1.86 5.11
N ARG A 27 -9.73 1.68 4.80
CA ARG A 27 -10.29 0.41 4.31
C ARG A 27 -9.84 0.10 2.90
N PHE A 28 -9.73 1.10 2.03
CA PHE A 28 -9.13 0.95 0.71
C PHE A 28 -7.70 0.38 0.79
N MET A 29 -6.85 0.95 1.65
CA MET A 29 -5.47 0.48 1.80
C MET A 29 -5.36 -0.93 2.39
N LEU A 30 -6.37 -1.40 3.12
CA LEU A 30 -6.41 -2.71 3.78
C LEU A 30 -7.49 -3.64 3.22
N ASP A 31 -8.00 -3.37 2.01
CA ASP A 31 -9.11 -4.13 1.41
C ASP A 31 -8.80 -5.63 1.26
N HIS A 32 -7.51 -5.97 1.20
CA HIS A 32 -7.02 -7.34 1.17
C HIS A 32 -7.37 -8.17 2.40
N ILE A 33 -7.67 -7.55 3.54
CA ILE A 33 -8.21 -8.26 4.70
C ILE A 33 -9.57 -8.88 4.34
N VAL A 34 -10.42 -8.15 3.60
CA VAL A 34 -11.72 -8.63 3.13
C VAL A 34 -11.54 -9.79 2.14
N GLU A 35 -10.61 -9.64 1.19
CA GLU A 35 -10.31 -10.69 0.20
C GLU A 35 -9.78 -11.98 0.84
N LEU A 36 -8.84 -11.86 1.79
CA LEU A 36 -8.33 -13.02 2.54
C LEU A 36 -9.43 -13.68 3.36
N CYS A 37 -10.35 -12.91 3.97
CA CYS A 37 -11.48 -13.46 4.71
C CYS A 37 -12.47 -14.19 3.79
N SER A 38 -12.71 -13.66 2.58
CA SER A 38 -13.50 -14.31 1.54
C SER A 38 -12.88 -15.66 1.14
N GLN A 39 -11.56 -15.69 0.86
CA GLN A 39 -10.85 -16.94 0.53
C GLN A 39 -10.92 -17.95 1.69
N LEU A 40 -10.68 -17.49 2.92
CA LEU A 40 -10.79 -18.30 4.13
C LEU A 40 -12.17 -18.95 4.27
N ALA A 41 -13.23 -18.21 3.93
CA ALA A 41 -14.59 -18.74 3.98
C ALA A 41 -14.80 -19.93 3.03
N PHE A 42 -14.18 -19.94 1.84
CA PHE A 42 -14.18 -21.10 0.95
C PHE A 42 -13.30 -22.24 1.46
N ASP A 43 -12.19 -21.92 2.12
CA ASP A 43 -11.27 -22.92 2.67
C ASP A 43 -11.89 -23.73 3.81
N VAL A 44 -12.79 -23.14 4.62
CA VAL A 44 -13.57 -23.88 5.61
C VAL A 44 -14.34 -25.05 4.98
N VAL A 45 -14.88 -24.85 3.77
CA VAL A 45 -15.62 -25.90 3.04
C VAL A 45 -14.68 -26.95 2.47
N LYS A 46 -13.51 -26.52 1.95
CA LYS A 46 -12.52 -27.43 1.36
C LYS A 46 -11.80 -28.27 2.40
N ARG A 47 -11.61 -27.74 3.62
CA ARG A 47 -10.79 -28.34 4.69
C ARG A 47 -11.54 -28.40 6.02
N PRO A 48 -12.75 -29.01 6.08
CA PRO A 48 -13.61 -28.93 7.26
C PRO A 48 -12.96 -29.50 8.53
N ALA A 49 -12.10 -30.52 8.39
CA ALA A 49 -11.37 -31.08 9.53
C ALA A 49 -10.41 -30.08 10.20
N GLN A 50 -9.80 -29.18 9.43
CA GLN A 50 -8.91 -28.13 9.96
C GLN A 50 -9.70 -27.06 10.72
N PHE A 51 -10.94 -26.78 10.30
CA PHE A 51 -11.81 -25.72 10.84
C PHE A 51 -12.91 -26.25 11.78
N GLY A 52 -12.82 -27.50 12.25
CA GLY A 52 -13.89 -28.14 13.03
C GLY A 52 -14.17 -27.53 14.42
N LYS A 53 -13.34 -26.59 14.89
CA LYS A 53 -13.44 -25.95 16.21
C LYS A 53 -13.82 -24.47 16.16
N LEU A 54 -14.29 -23.96 15.03
CA LEU A 54 -14.73 -22.57 14.92
C LEU A 54 -15.94 -22.30 15.82
N SER A 55 -15.96 -21.13 16.45
CA SER A 55 -17.11 -20.63 17.21
C SER A 55 -18.30 -20.39 16.28
N GLU A 56 -19.53 -20.44 16.83
CA GLU A 56 -20.76 -20.17 16.06
C GLU A 56 -20.73 -18.79 15.39
N GLU A 57 -20.24 -17.77 16.12
CA GLU A 57 -20.09 -16.41 15.60
C GLU A 57 -19.16 -16.36 14.38
N THR A 58 -17.94 -16.95 14.49
CA THR A 58 -16.97 -16.97 13.40
C THR A 58 -17.50 -17.74 12.20
N ASN A 59 -18.13 -18.90 12.43
CA ASN A 59 -18.77 -19.69 11.37
C ASN A 59 -19.85 -18.90 10.65
N LYS A 60 -20.69 -18.17 11.38
CA LYS A 60 -21.76 -17.35 10.79
C LYS A 60 -21.20 -16.22 9.93
N ILE A 61 -20.10 -15.58 10.34
CA ILE A 61 -19.45 -14.54 9.52
C ILE A 61 -18.90 -15.16 8.22
N LEU A 62 -18.19 -16.29 8.31
CA LEU A 62 -17.64 -16.98 7.14
C LEU A 62 -18.76 -17.55 6.23
N GLU A 63 -19.91 -17.94 6.78
CA GLU A 63 -21.09 -18.28 5.99
C GLU A 63 -21.66 -17.09 5.24
N ASN A 64 -21.74 -15.90 5.88
CA ASN A 64 -22.16 -14.68 5.21
C ASN A 64 -21.23 -14.31 4.05
N PHE A 65 -19.91 -14.48 4.20
CA PHE A 65 -18.94 -14.29 3.11
C PHE A 65 -19.26 -15.17 1.89
N ARG A 66 -19.75 -16.40 2.09
CA ARG A 66 -20.10 -17.29 0.97
C ARG A 66 -21.47 -16.99 0.36
N THR A 67 -22.43 -16.53 1.16
CA THR A 67 -23.84 -16.44 0.77
C THR A 67 -24.30 -15.02 0.39
N ARG A 68 -23.67 -13.99 0.94
CA ARG A 68 -24.08 -12.57 0.78
C ARG A 68 -23.11 -11.74 -0.06
N LEU A 69 -21.86 -12.18 -0.23
CA LEU A 69 -20.84 -11.41 -0.95
C LEU A 69 -21.25 -11.18 -2.40
N GLY A 70 -21.39 -9.92 -2.79
CA GLY A 70 -21.82 -9.49 -4.12
C GLY A 70 -23.33 -9.34 -4.31
N THR A 71 -24.14 -9.87 -3.38
CA THR A 71 -25.62 -9.90 -3.50
C THR A 71 -26.32 -9.02 -2.47
N ASP A 72 -25.67 -8.74 -1.34
CA ASP A 72 -26.16 -7.84 -0.30
C ASP A 72 -25.42 -6.50 -0.34
N PRO A 73 -26.11 -5.34 -0.26
CA PRO A 73 -25.46 -4.03 -0.28
C PRO A 73 -24.40 -3.83 0.81
N ASN A 74 -24.50 -4.50 1.96
CA ASN A 74 -23.50 -4.43 3.04
C ASN A 74 -22.39 -5.48 2.89
N TRP A 75 -22.45 -6.31 1.85
CA TRP A 75 -21.45 -7.31 1.52
C TRP A 75 -20.96 -7.13 0.07
N PRO A 76 -20.46 -5.95 -0.31
CA PRO A 76 -19.99 -5.71 -1.65
C PRO A 76 -18.80 -6.63 -2.00
N ASN A 77 -18.83 -7.22 -3.20
CA ASN A 77 -17.70 -7.97 -3.74
C ASN A 77 -16.56 -7.01 -4.17
N ALA A 78 -15.41 -7.55 -4.59
CA ALA A 78 -14.24 -6.76 -4.97
C ALA A 78 -14.54 -5.67 -6.02
N SER A 79 -15.33 -6.00 -7.05
CA SER A 79 -15.71 -5.05 -8.11
C SER A 79 -16.56 -3.91 -7.55
N GLN A 80 -17.58 -4.23 -6.76
CA GLN A 80 -18.48 -3.25 -6.15
C GLN A 80 -17.73 -2.37 -5.14
N ARG A 81 -16.80 -2.92 -4.36
CA ARG A 81 -15.95 -2.11 -3.47
C ARG A 81 -15.04 -1.19 -4.26
N GLY A 82 -14.47 -1.66 -5.36
CA GLY A 82 -13.71 -0.84 -6.31
C GLY A 82 -14.51 0.36 -6.79
N GLU A 83 -15.75 0.18 -7.22
CA GLU A 83 -16.64 1.27 -7.63
C GLU A 83 -16.93 2.26 -6.49
N ILE A 84 -17.17 1.76 -5.27
CA ILE A 84 -17.34 2.61 -4.09
C ILE A 84 -16.05 3.40 -3.81
N PHE A 85 -14.88 2.77 -3.88
CA PHE A 85 -13.61 3.45 -3.67
C PHE A 85 -13.34 4.49 -4.75
N ASP A 86 -13.57 4.18 -6.02
CA ASP A 86 -13.31 5.09 -7.15
C ASP A 86 -14.12 6.39 -7.05
N LEU A 87 -15.34 6.32 -6.49
CA LEU A 87 -16.16 7.50 -6.22
C LEU A 87 -15.45 8.53 -5.32
N PHE A 88 -14.65 8.08 -4.36
CA PHE A 88 -14.00 8.95 -3.36
C PHE A 88 -12.49 9.11 -3.57
N LEU A 89 -11.83 8.05 -4.04
CA LEU A 89 -10.39 7.86 -4.10
C LEU A 89 -9.85 7.70 -5.53
N GLY A 90 -10.68 8.01 -6.54
CA GLY A 90 -10.29 7.94 -7.95
C GLY A 90 -9.22 8.95 -8.38
N ASN A 91 -9.08 9.16 -9.69
CA ASN A 91 -8.00 9.95 -10.29
C ASN A 91 -7.83 11.36 -9.69
N SER A 92 -8.94 12.05 -9.41
CA SER A 92 -8.90 13.39 -8.82
C SER A 92 -8.28 13.38 -7.43
N PHE A 93 -8.60 12.39 -6.59
CA PHE A 93 -8.01 12.24 -5.27
C PHE A 93 -6.53 11.88 -5.38
N SER A 94 -6.18 10.97 -6.28
CA SER A 94 -4.79 10.59 -6.53
C SER A 94 -3.92 11.82 -6.89
N ALA A 95 -4.39 12.65 -7.83
CA ALA A 95 -3.69 13.87 -8.24
C ALA A 95 -3.57 14.91 -7.11
N ASN A 96 -4.67 15.21 -6.40
CA ASN A 96 -4.67 16.21 -5.34
C ASN A 96 -3.87 15.75 -4.12
N SER A 97 -3.96 14.48 -3.75
CA SER A 97 -3.18 13.91 -2.65
C SER A 97 -1.68 13.91 -3.00
N ALA A 98 -1.30 13.67 -4.26
CA ALA A 98 0.09 13.80 -4.70
C ALA A 98 0.60 15.25 -4.62
N ALA A 99 -0.20 16.21 -5.07
CA ALA A 99 0.14 17.63 -4.96
C ALA A 99 0.33 18.07 -3.50
N TYR A 100 -0.58 17.65 -2.61
CA TYR A 100 -0.45 17.88 -1.17
C TYR A 100 0.82 17.26 -0.59
N ARG A 101 1.12 15.99 -0.90
CA ARG A 101 2.35 15.34 -0.41
C ARG A 101 3.62 16.06 -0.89
N LEU A 102 3.62 16.59 -2.10
CA LEU A 102 4.74 17.37 -2.63
C LEU A 102 4.95 18.69 -1.87
N THR A 103 3.88 19.42 -1.53
CA THR A 103 4.00 20.67 -0.76
C THR A 103 4.41 20.41 0.68
N VAL A 104 3.95 19.30 1.27
CA VAL A 104 4.43 18.81 2.58
C VAL A 104 5.96 18.59 2.56
N LEU A 105 6.49 17.90 1.55
CA LEU A 105 7.93 17.66 1.45
C LEU A 105 8.70 18.98 1.31
N LYS A 106 8.23 19.90 0.46
CA LYS A 106 8.85 21.23 0.31
C LYS A 106 8.85 22.03 1.62
N TYR A 107 7.75 22.01 2.37
CA TYR A 107 7.66 22.70 3.66
C TYR A 107 8.57 22.06 4.72
N THR A 108 8.61 20.72 4.80
CA THR A 108 9.35 20.01 5.85
C THR A 108 10.85 19.88 5.58
N GLU A 109 11.25 19.71 4.33
CA GLU A 109 12.66 19.49 3.93
C GLU A 109 13.31 20.77 3.39
N GLY A 110 12.54 21.65 2.76
CA GLY A 110 13.02 22.87 2.11
C GLY A 110 13.05 24.10 3.00
N ALA A 111 12.83 23.95 4.32
CA ALA A 111 12.77 25.04 5.28
C ALA A 111 14.14 25.70 5.55
N ASN A 112 14.72 26.33 4.53
CA ASN A 112 15.55 27.51 4.75
C ASN A 112 14.61 28.66 5.15
N THR A 113 15.01 29.46 6.14
CA THR A 113 14.15 30.48 6.76
C THR A 113 13.56 31.50 5.78
N VAL A 114 14.16 31.68 4.61
CA VAL A 114 13.79 32.69 3.61
C VAL A 114 12.45 32.42 2.91
N ASN A 115 12.01 31.15 2.78
CA ASN A 115 10.80 30.79 2.00
C ASN A 115 9.72 30.08 2.84
N LEU A 116 9.82 30.12 4.17
CA LEU A 116 8.93 29.35 5.05
C LEU A 116 7.47 29.73 4.85
N ASP A 117 7.16 31.02 4.79
CA ASP A 117 5.79 31.53 4.61
C ASP A 117 5.19 31.09 3.27
N THR A 118 5.98 31.14 2.19
CA THR A 118 5.55 30.67 0.86
C THR A 118 5.23 29.18 0.87
N HIS A 119 6.09 28.36 1.49
CA HIS A 119 5.82 26.92 1.60
C HIS A 119 4.64 26.61 2.52
N GLN A 120 4.43 27.40 3.56
CA GLN A 120 3.28 27.28 4.45
C GLN A 120 1.98 27.56 3.71
N HIS A 121 1.90 28.67 2.96
CA HIS A 121 0.72 29.00 2.17
C HIS A 121 0.44 27.92 1.12
N ALA A 122 1.46 27.47 0.38
CA ALA A 122 1.29 26.40 -0.61
C ALA A 122 0.80 25.08 0.01
N LEU A 123 1.25 24.75 1.22
CA LEU A 123 0.76 23.58 1.96
C LEU A 123 -0.72 23.72 2.32
N VAL A 124 -1.12 24.87 2.88
CA VAL A 124 -2.52 25.13 3.26
C VAL A 124 -3.43 25.16 2.03
N ASP A 125 -3.00 25.76 0.93
CA ASP A 125 -3.75 25.79 -0.33
C ASP A 125 -3.95 24.40 -0.93
N ALA A 126 -2.91 23.56 -0.89
CA ALA A 126 -3.01 22.17 -1.35
C ALA A 126 -3.95 21.34 -0.44
N ALA A 127 -3.90 21.54 0.87
CA ALA A 127 -4.81 20.90 1.82
C ALA A 127 -6.26 21.35 1.59
N ASN A 128 -6.50 22.65 1.39
CA ASN A 128 -7.82 23.19 1.07
C ASN A 128 -8.35 22.66 -0.27
N SER A 129 -7.48 22.54 -1.28
CA SER A 129 -7.85 21.94 -2.58
C SER A 129 -8.30 20.50 -2.43
N LEU A 130 -7.55 19.70 -1.66
CA LEU A 130 -7.94 18.32 -1.35
C LEU A 130 -9.24 18.26 -0.51
N GLN A 131 -9.41 19.15 0.46
CA GLN A 131 -10.65 19.24 1.25
C GLN A 131 -11.85 19.62 0.37
N CYS A 132 -11.69 20.58 -0.55
CA CYS A 132 -12.70 20.99 -1.51
C CYS A 132 -13.05 19.90 -2.52
N LEU A 133 -12.17 18.93 -2.76
CA LEU A 133 -12.50 17.75 -3.56
C LEU A 133 -13.36 16.76 -2.76
N LEU A 134 -13.06 16.58 -1.47
CA LEU A 134 -13.74 15.60 -0.61
C LEU A 134 -15.10 16.11 -0.09
N LYS A 135 -15.22 17.40 0.26
CA LYS A 135 -16.46 18.01 0.82
C LYS A 135 -17.71 17.94 -0.09
N PRO A 136 -17.64 18.11 -1.42
CA PRO A 136 -18.83 18.16 -2.28
C PRO A 136 -19.48 16.81 -2.52
N THR A 137 -18.84 15.70 -2.15
CA THR A 137 -19.49 14.39 -2.27
C THR A 137 -20.70 14.37 -1.34
N GLU A 138 -21.88 14.07 -1.89
CA GLU A 138 -23.15 14.06 -1.17
C GLU A 138 -22.97 13.35 0.18
N GLU A 139 -23.25 14.04 1.29
CA GLU A 139 -23.03 13.52 2.65
C GLU A 139 -23.69 12.15 2.79
N GLN A 140 -24.87 11.97 2.22
CA GLN A 140 -25.57 10.70 2.18
C GLN A 140 -24.81 9.60 1.43
N ALA A 141 -24.27 9.88 0.23
CA ALA A 141 -23.50 8.89 -0.53
C ALA A 141 -22.23 8.47 0.23
N THR A 142 -21.55 9.43 0.85
CA THR A 142 -20.36 9.19 1.69
C THR A 142 -20.70 8.30 2.89
N GLN A 143 -21.79 8.60 3.60
CA GLN A 143 -22.23 7.81 4.75
C GLN A 143 -22.66 6.38 4.33
N VAL A 144 -23.33 6.23 3.19
CA VAL A 144 -23.72 4.91 2.66
C VAL A 144 -22.48 4.09 2.31
N GLY A 145 -21.56 4.66 1.51
CA GLY A 145 -20.32 3.98 1.12
C GLY A 145 -19.46 3.60 2.33
N PHE A 146 -19.27 4.53 3.26
CA PHE A 146 -18.54 4.28 4.50
C PHE A 146 -19.16 3.15 5.31
N ARG A 147 -20.49 3.14 5.49
CA ARG A 147 -21.19 2.08 6.23
C ARG A 147 -21.03 0.72 5.56
N GLN A 148 -21.21 0.64 4.24
CA GLN A 148 -21.10 -0.63 3.50
C GLN A 148 -19.69 -1.21 3.59
N LEU A 149 -18.67 -0.36 3.39
CA LEU A 149 -17.27 -0.76 3.52
C LEU A 149 -16.92 -1.13 4.97
N SER A 150 -17.47 -0.42 5.95
CA SER A 150 -17.24 -0.70 7.37
C SER A 150 -17.80 -2.03 7.81
N GLU A 151 -19.04 -2.37 7.41
CA GLU A 151 -19.65 -3.63 7.83
C GLU A 151 -18.80 -4.83 7.40
N ILE A 152 -18.52 -4.98 6.10
CA ILE A 152 -17.75 -6.14 5.61
C ILE A 152 -16.31 -6.15 6.15
N PHE A 153 -15.67 -5.00 6.28
CA PHE A 153 -14.31 -4.90 6.81
C PHE A 153 -14.27 -5.28 8.29
N ASP A 154 -15.16 -4.74 9.12
CA ASP A 154 -15.18 -5.00 10.56
C ASP A 154 -15.52 -6.47 10.86
N GLN A 155 -16.39 -7.10 10.05
CA GLN A 155 -16.65 -8.54 10.14
C GLN A 155 -15.40 -9.37 9.76
N SER A 156 -14.63 -8.95 8.74
CA SER A 156 -13.36 -9.59 8.39
C SER A 156 -12.35 -9.51 9.54
N VAL A 157 -12.24 -8.33 10.16
CA VAL A 157 -11.36 -8.11 11.32
C VAL A 157 -11.75 -9.02 12.49
N LYS A 158 -13.05 -9.15 12.79
CA LYS A 158 -13.54 -10.06 13.85
C LYS A 158 -13.12 -11.51 13.61
N VAL A 159 -13.19 -12.00 12.37
CA VAL A 159 -12.73 -13.34 12.01
C VAL A 159 -11.25 -13.51 12.33
N PHE A 160 -10.41 -12.57 11.89
CA PHE A 160 -8.96 -12.65 12.15
C PHE A 160 -8.59 -12.45 13.62
N GLN A 161 -9.37 -11.70 14.39
CA GLN A 161 -9.18 -11.57 15.84
C GLN A 161 -9.65 -12.80 16.64
N SER A 162 -10.36 -13.74 16.02
CA SER A 162 -10.87 -14.93 16.69
C SER A 162 -9.72 -15.88 17.09
N LYS A 163 -9.81 -16.45 18.29
CA LYS A 163 -8.78 -17.35 18.83
C LYS A 163 -8.71 -18.66 18.04
N GLU A 164 -9.83 -19.06 17.45
CA GLU A 164 -9.97 -20.28 16.68
C GLU A 164 -9.21 -20.15 15.36
N ILE A 165 -9.30 -19.00 14.67
CA ILE A 165 -8.51 -18.72 13.46
C ILE A 165 -7.02 -18.68 13.79
N HIS A 166 -6.62 -18.03 14.89
CA HIS A 166 -5.24 -18.07 15.36
C HIS A 166 -4.71 -19.50 15.55
N GLN A 167 -5.49 -20.37 16.19
CA GLN A 167 -5.12 -21.78 16.41
C GLN A 167 -4.96 -22.55 15.10
N VAL A 168 -5.85 -22.32 14.12
CA VAL A 168 -5.78 -22.96 12.80
C VAL A 168 -4.47 -22.64 12.08
N PHE A 169 -3.96 -21.41 12.24
CA PHE A 169 -2.74 -20.93 11.60
C PHE A 169 -1.51 -20.95 12.55
N GLY A 170 -1.62 -21.60 13.72
CA GLY A 170 -0.49 -21.75 14.64
C GLY A 170 0.01 -20.45 15.28
N ILE A 171 -0.81 -19.39 15.31
CA ILE A 171 -0.50 -18.12 15.95
C ILE A 171 -0.84 -18.20 17.43
N THR A 172 0.18 -18.16 18.30
CA THR A 172 0.00 -18.26 19.77
C THR A 172 -0.30 -16.91 20.42
N GLU A 173 0.16 -15.82 19.81
CA GLU A 173 -0.04 -14.47 20.31
C GLU A 173 -1.47 -13.97 20.01
N LYS A 174 -2.03 -13.20 20.94
CA LYS A 174 -3.35 -12.57 20.73
C LYS A 174 -3.15 -11.26 19.98
N LEU A 175 -4.04 -10.98 19.02
CA LEU A 175 -4.11 -9.67 18.41
C LEU A 175 -4.63 -8.65 19.40
N ASP A 176 -4.17 -7.41 19.24
CA ASP A 176 -4.79 -6.25 19.87
C ASP A 176 -6.28 -6.21 19.45
N PRO A 177 -7.24 -6.10 20.38
CA PRO A 177 -8.66 -5.92 20.06
C PRO A 177 -8.94 -4.72 19.14
N GLN A 178 -8.05 -3.75 19.08
CA GLN A 178 -8.14 -2.59 18.21
C GLN A 178 -7.38 -2.75 16.89
N TRP A 179 -6.72 -3.88 16.64
CA TRP A 179 -6.15 -4.20 15.33
C TRP A 179 -7.26 -4.20 14.26
N PRO A 180 -7.04 -3.66 13.04
CA PRO A 180 -5.79 -3.08 12.51
C PRO A 180 -5.66 -1.56 12.74
N PHE A 181 -6.51 -0.95 13.56
CA PHE A 181 -6.64 0.51 13.70
C PHE A 181 -5.61 1.17 14.63
N THR A 182 -4.82 0.39 15.39
CA THR A 182 -3.89 0.92 16.39
C THR A 182 -2.41 0.85 16.02
N THR A 183 -1.66 1.74 16.67
CA THR A 183 -0.20 1.69 16.78
C THR A 183 0.22 1.21 18.18
N PRO A 184 1.32 0.44 18.32
CA PRO A 184 2.23 0.01 17.25
C PRO A 184 1.56 -1.00 16.31
N PHE A 185 1.95 -0.95 15.03
CA PHE A 185 1.44 -1.89 14.04
C PHE A 185 1.86 -3.32 14.44
N SER A 186 0.89 -4.22 14.48
CA SER A 186 1.09 -5.55 15.08
C SER A 186 1.79 -6.48 14.09
N ASP A 187 3.03 -6.86 14.41
CA ASP A 187 3.75 -7.91 13.68
C ASP A 187 2.98 -9.24 13.71
N THR A 188 2.23 -9.50 14.79
CA THR A 188 1.34 -10.66 14.92
C THR A 188 0.25 -10.66 13.84
N GLY A 189 -0.36 -9.51 13.56
CA GLY A 189 -1.40 -9.37 12.53
C GLY A 189 -0.84 -9.60 11.13
N ALA A 190 0.33 -9.01 10.84
CA ALA A 190 1.03 -9.27 9.58
C ALA A 190 1.42 -10.74 9.42
N THR A 191 1.89 -11.38 10.48
CA THR A 191 2.25 -12.81 10.51
C THR A 191 1.03 -13.70 10.29
N LEU A 192 -0.11 -13.40 10.89
CA LEU A 192 -1.34 -14.15 10.69
C LEU A 192 -1.79 -14.10 9.23
N LEU A 193 -1.84 -12.91 8.62
CA LEU A 193 -2.29 -12.79 7.23
C LEU A 193 -1.33 -13.41 6.22
N ASP A 194 -0.03 -13.31 6.46
CA ASP A 194 1.01 -14.00 5.69
C ASP A 194 0.82 -15.52 5.76
N GLU A 195 0.52 -16.06 6.95
CA GLU A 195 0.28 -17.48 7.15
C GLU A 195 -1.03 -17.97 6.50
N VAL A 196 -2.09 -17.17 6.59
CA VAL A 196 -3.36 -17.43 5.90
C VAL A 196 -3.14 -17.49 4.38
N PHE A 197 -2.43 -16.50 3.85
CA PHE A 197 -2.10 -16.43 2.42
C PHE A 197 -1.26 -17.64 1.98
N ARG A 198 -0.21 -17.98 2.74
CA ARG A 198 0.67 -19.12 2.47
C ARG A 198 -0.09 -20.44 2.43
N GLN A 199 -1.06 -20.63 3.33
CA GLN A 199 -1.86 -21.85 3.42
C GLN A 199 -3.05 -21.90 2.46
N SER A 200 -3.53 -20.78 1.92
CA SER A 200 -4.65 -20.79 0.96
C SER A 200 -4.23 -21.33 -0.41
N GLY A 201 -2.93 -21.31 -0.72
CA GLY A 201 -2.37 -21.82 -1.97
C GLY A 201 -2.82 -21.05 -3.21
N GLN A 202 -3.47 -19.89 -3.04
CA GLN A 202 -3.92 -19.08 -4.16
C GLN A 202 -2.81 -18.17 -4.67
N VAL A 203 -2.63 -18.17 -6.00
CA VAL A 203 -1.61 -17.41 -6.73
C VAL A 203 -2.11 -16.00 -7.10
N TYR A 204 -3.39 -15.69 -6.87
CA TYR A 204 -4.04 -14.50 -7.45
C TYR A 204 -3.60 -13.17 -6.83
N CYS A 205 -2.96 -13.18 -5.67
CA CYS A 205 -2.34 -11.98 -5.12
C CYS A 205 -0.83 -12.19 -5.18
N GLN A 206 -0.07 -11.19 -5.62
CA GLN A 206 1.37 -11.18 -5.37
C GLN A 206 1.58 -11.53 -3.89
N SER A 207 2.49 -12.45 -3.58
CA SER A 207 2.72 -12.86 -2.20
C SER A 207 3.12 -11.64 -1.38
N TRP A 208 2.23 -11.22 -0.48
CA TRP A 208 2.46 -10.06 0.37
C TRP A 208 3.16 -10.52 1.64
N GLY A 209 4.49 -10.47 1.63
CA GLY A 209 5.25 -10.77 2.83
C GLY A 209 4.85 -9.85 3.99
N ARG A 210 5.12 -10.30 5.22
CA ARG A 210 4.77 -9.60 6.49
C ARG A 210 5.11 -8.11 6.47
N TYR A 211 6.29 -7.77 5.96
CA TYR A 211 6.75 -6.39 5.85
C TYR A 211 5.81 -5.50 5.02
N TYR A 212 5.31 -6.03 3.90
CA TYR A 212 4.44 -5.28 3.01
C TYR A 212 3.11 -4.97 3.71
N PHE A 213 2.51 -5.97 4.36
CA PHE A 213 1.28 -5.77 5.12
C PHE A 213 1.45 -4.78 6.28
N ALA A 214 2.52 -4.91 7.08
CA ALA A 214 2.81 -3.96 8.16
C ALA A 214 3.01 -2.53 7.62
N THR A 215 3.63 -2.39 6.45
CA THR A 215 3.78 -1.10 5.76
C THR A 215 2.44 -0.56 5.29
N LEU A 216 1.57 -1.40 4.72
CA LEU A 216 0.20 -1.01 4.33
C LEU A 216 -0.63 -0.54 5.53
N GLN A 217 -0.58 -1.26 6.66
CA GLN A 217 -1.28 -0.85 7.89
C GLN A 217 -0.82 0.55 8.34
N ARG A 218 0.49 0.82 8.25
CA ARG A 218 1.04 2.13 8.56
C ARG A 218 0.59 3.21 7.58
N VAL A 219 0.56 2.91 6.28
CA VAL A 219 0.06 3.83 5.25
C VAL A 219 -1.42 4.13 5.46
N ALA A 220 -2.22 3.10 5.71
CA ALA A 220 -3.65 3.20 5.98
C ALA A 220 -3.91 4.13 7.18
N PHE A 221 -3.24 3.85 8.31
CA PHE A 221 -3.36 4.66 9.51
C PHE A 221 -2.92 6.10 9.30
N LEU A 222 -1.70 6.33 8.79
CA LEU A 222 -1.18 7.71 8.63
C LEU A 222 -1.96 8.50 7.58
N GLY A 223 -2.45 7.85 6.53
CA GLY A 223 -3.30 8.47 5.54
C GLY A 223 -4.68 8.81 6.10
N HIS A 224 -5.31 7.92 6.87
CA HIS A 224 -6.53 8.23 7.62
C HIS A 224 -6.33 9.50 8.46
N VAL A 225 -5.33 9.51 9.34
CA VAL A 225 -5.03 10.66 10.21
C VAL A 225 -4.84 11.95 9.42
N THR A 226 -4.09 11.88 8.33
CA THR A 226 -3.81 13.05 7.49
C THR A 226 -5.07 13.57 6.82
N ILE A 227 -5.85 12.70 6.19
CA ILE A 227 -7.09 13.06 5.50
C ILE A 227 -8.09 13.66 6.50
N SER A 228 -8.30 13.01 7.64
CA SER A 228 -9.22 13.52 8.65
C SER A 228 -8.76 14.85 9.26
N SER A 229 -7.43 15.06 9.38
CA SER A 229 -6.89 16.37 9.79
C SER A 229 -7.12 17.45 8.72
N ILE A 230 -7.04 17.10 7.43
CA ILE A 230 -7.39 18.01 6.32
C ILE A 230 -8.89 18.32 6.31
N MET A 231 -9.74 17.43 6.84
CA MET A 231 -11.18 17.67 6.90
C MET A 231 -11.61 18.63 8.02
N LEU A 232 -10.75 18.94 8.99
CA LEU A 232 -11.02 19.93 10.04
C LEU A 232 -11.09 21.36 9.47
N ASP A 233 -11.90 22.23 10.08
CA ASP A 233 -12.01 23.62 9.65
C ASP A 233 -10.81 24.46 10.12
N ASP A 234 -10.35 24.27 11.35
CA ASP A 234 -9.15 24.92 11.90
C ASP A 234 -7.90 24.06 11.67
N LYS A 235 -7.17 24.36 10.58
CA LYS A 235 -5.99 23.60 10.17
C LYS A 235 -4.71 24.36 10.52
N ASP A 236 -3.93 23.79 11.43
CA ASP A 236 -2.56 24.24 11.68
C ASP A 236 -1.59 23.64 10.64
N ALA A 237 -0.81 24.49 9.98
CA ALA A 237 0.13 24.08 8.94
C ALA A 237 1.21 23.12 9.47
N GLN A 238 1.67 23.32 10.70
CA GLN A 238 2.69 22.45 11.30
C GLN A 238 2.14 21.04 11.55
N SER A 239 0.90 20.93 12.03
CA SER A 239 0.19 19.67 12.23
C SER A 239 -0.06 18.95 10.89
N LEU A 240 -0.56 19.68 9.88
CA LEU A 240 -0.72 19.15 8.52
C LEU A 240 0.61 18.61 7.97
N ALA A 241 1.68 19.39 8.08
CA ALA A 241 3.01 18.99 7.63
C ALA A 241 3.49 17.73 8.35
N SER A 242 3.33 17.66 9.66
CA SER A 242 3.77 16.53 10.47
C SER A 242 3.07 15.22 10.07
N TYR A 243 1.73 15.23 9.94
CA TYR A 243 0.97 14.05 9.54
C TYR A 243 1.22 13.67 8.07
N GLY A 244 1.12 14.66 7.17
CA GLY A 244 1.35 14.47 5.74
C GLY A 244 2.76 13.95 5.44
N TYR A 245 3.77 14.39 6.19
CA TYR A 245 5.15 13.95 5.98
C TYR A 245 5.31 12.47 6.36
N ARG A 246 4.74 12.07 7.51
CA ARG A 246 4.75 10.67 7.93
C ARG A 246 4.01 9.78 6.93
N TRP A 247 2.84 10.21 6.45
CA TRP A 247 2.09 9.49 5.41
C TRP A 247 2.90 9.36 4.12
N THR A 248 3.51 10.45 3.65
CA THR A 248 4.36 10.46 2.45
C THR A 248 5.54 9.51 2.57
N ARG A 249 6.22 9.50 3.72
CA ARG A 249 7.32 8.55 3.99
C ARG A 249 6.84 7.11 4.02
N ALA A 250 5.71 6.82 4.65
CA ALA A 250 5.15 5.48 4.68
C ALA A 250 4.76 4.98 3.28
N LEU A 251 4.20 5.84 2.42
CA LEU A 251 3.91 5.51 1.02
C LEU A 251 5.18 5.21 0.23
N ASN A 252 6.24 5.99 0.44
CA ASN A 252 7.53 5.73 -0.21
C ASN A 252 8.11 4.36 0.17
N ASP A 253 7.86 3.87 1.39
CA ASP A 253 8.31 2.55 1.82
C ASP A 253 7.61 1.38 1.09
N LEU A 254 6.50 1.63 0.38
CA LEU A 254 5.86 0.67 -0.52
C LEU A 254 6.50 0.61 -1.92
N LEU A 255 7.34 1.59 -2.28
CA LEU A 255 7.95 1.62 -3.62
C LEU A 255 8.94 0.46 -3.78
N PRO A 256 8.90 -0.28 -4.91
CA PRO A 256 9.83 -1.39 -5.16
C PRO A 256 11.30 -1.01 -5.00
N THR A 257 11.67 0.20 -5.44
CA THR A 257 13.04 0.71 -5.31
C THR A 257 13.47 0.86 -3.85
N GLN A 258 12.59 1.30 -2.95
CA GLN A 258 12.93 1.40 -1.53
C GLN A 258 13.09 0.01 -0.90
N LYS A 259 12.26 -0.95 -1.31
CA LYS A 259 12.40 -2.35 -0.91
C LYS A 259 13.74 -2.94 -1.34
N ILE A 260 14.16 -2.70 -2.58
CA ILE A 260 15.48 -3.12 -3.11
C ILE A 260 16.61 -2.46 -2.31
N ILE A 261 16.57 -1.13 -2.14
CA ILE A 261 17.59 -0.40 -1.36
C ILE A 261 17.68 -0.95 0.07
N ARG A 262 16.54 -1.25 0.69
CA ARG A 262 16.51 -1.81 2.04
C ARG A 262 17.09 -3.22 2.08
N ALA A 263 16.76 -4.07 1.10
CA ALA A 263 17.33 -5.41 0.97
C ALA A 263 18.86 -5.38 0.79
N TRP A 264 19.38 -4.36 0.09
CA TRP A 264 20.82 -4.14 0.00
C TRP A 264 21.46 -3.70 1.31
N LYS A 265 20.79 -2.81 2.06
CA LYS A 265 21.32 -2.24 3.32
C LYS A 265 21.17 -3.15 4.53
N GLN A 266 20.19 -4.07 4.51
CA GLN A 266 19.80 -4.87 5.67
C GLN A 266 19.72 -6.34 5.27
N PRO A 267 20.82 -7.12 5.46
CA PRO A 267 20.82 -8.54 5.13
C PRO A 267 19.69 -9.34 5.81
N ALA A 268 19.35 -9.01 7.05
CA ALA A 268 18.23 -9.63 7.77
C ALA A 268 16.89 -9.42 7.03
N PHE A 269 16.64 -8.20 6.53
CA PHE A 269 15.43 -7.90 5.75
C PHE A 269 15.40 -8.67 4.44
N ARG A 270 16.55 -8.90 3.79
CA ARG A 270 16.64 -9.69 2.56
C ARG A 270 16.19 -11.13 2.78
N VAL A 271 16.46 -11.72 3.94
CA VAL A 271 16.02 -13.08 4.31
C VAL A 271 14.50 -13.15 4.54
N GLU A 272 13.88 -12.05 4.93
CA GLU A 272 12.42 -11.96 5.12
C GLU A 272 11.63 -11.82 3.80
N LEU A 273 12.32 -11.54 2.69
CA LEU A 273 11.69 -11.47 1.38
C LEU A 273 11.22 -12.85 0.94
N THR A 274 10.10 -12.88 0.21
CA THR A 274 9.62 -14.12 -0.41
C THR A 274 10.64 -14.60 -1.46
N GLU A 275 10.65 -15.89 -1.77
CA GLU A 275 11.59 -16.45 -2.77
C GLU A 275 11.49 -15.70 -4.11
N GLN A 276 10.26 -15.41 -4.55
CA GLN A 276 10.02 -14.63 -5.76
C GLN A 276 10.60 -13.21 -5.65
N GLU A 277 10.45 -12.53 -4.50
CA GLU A 277 11.02 -11.20 -4.31
C GLU A 277 12.54 -11.20 -4.26
N GLN A 278 13.15 -12.24 -3.68
CA GLN A 278 14.60 -12.41 -3.68
C GLN A 278 15.14 -12.58 -5.11
N LEU A 279 14.44 -13.35 -5.95
CA LEU A 279 14.79 -13.57 -7.35
C LEU A 279 14.75 -12.27 -8.18
N HIS A 280 13.83 -11.36 -7.87
CA HIS A 280 13.71 -10.06 -8.54
C HIS A 280 14.58 -8.96 -7.90
N CYS A 281 15.30 -9.26 -6.82
CA CYS A 281 16.18 -8.30 -6.18
C CYS A 281 17.53 -8.25 -6.93
N PRO A 282 17.86 -7.14 -7.63
CA PRO A 282 19.15 -7.03 -8.31
C PRO A 282 20.32 -7.17 -7.32
N PRO A 283 21.51 -7.62 -7.77
CA PRO A 283 22.69 -7.64 -6.92
C PRO A 283 23.01 -6.24 -6.39
N ASN A 284 23.55 -6.15 -5.18
CA ASN A 284 23.97 -4.88 -4.61
C ASN A 284 25.07 -4.27 -5.50
N PRO A 285 24.89 -3.05 -6.07
CA PRO A 285 25.88 -2.44 -6.95
C PRO A 285 27.23 -2.18 -6.26
N ALA A 286 27.26 -2.12 -4.93
CA ALA A 286 28.48 -1.99 -4.15
C ALA A 286 29.18 -3.34 -3.84
N GLY A 287 28.64 -4.47 -4.30
CA GLY A 287 29.10 -5.81 -3.93
C GLY A 287 28.80 -6.14 -2.46
N GLU A 288 29.59 -7.06 -1.86
CA GLU A 288 29.55 -7.38 -0.42
C GLU A 288 30.24 -6.33 0.47
N ILE A 289 30.59 -5.16 -0.09
CA ILE A 289 31.23 -4.09 0.66
C ILE A 289 30.20 -3.49 1.62
N ASP A 290 30.54 -3.47 2.90
CA ASP A 290 29.70 -2.94 3.97
C ASP A 290 29.48 -1.42 3.77
N THR A 291 28.43 -1.07 3.02
CA THR A 291 28.10 0.33 2.73
C THR A 291 27.48 0.96 3.96
N SER A 292 28.29 1.66 4.76
CA SER A 292 27.77 2.57 5.78
C SER A 292 26.76 3.56 5.16
N ASN A 293 25.71 3.91 5.91
CA ASN A 293 24.53 4.67 5.45
C ASN A 293 24.80 6.05 4.80
N ALA A 294 26.04 6.52 4.77
CA ALA A 294 26.40 7.84 4.25
C ALA A 294 26.40 7.94 2.71
N ASN A 295 26.59 6.83 1.98
CA ASN A 295 27.00 6.90 0.56
C ASN A 295 25.90 6.59 -0.48
N LEU A 296 24.70 6.21 -0.06
CA LEU A 296 23.60 5.86 -0.97
C LEU A 296 22.37 6.72 -0.66
N ARG A 297 22.39 7.96 -1.16
CA ARG A 297 21.18 8.78 -1.30
C ARG A 297 20.65 8.61 -2.72
N PRO A 298 19.37 8.26 -2.91
CA PRO A 298 18.76 8.35 -4.23
C PRO A 298 18.84 9.81 -4.68
N THR A 299 19.48 10.04 -5.82
CA THR A 299 19.52 11.37 -6.45
C THR A 299 18.10 11.65 -6.95
N ILE A 300 17.33 12.40 -6.17
CA ILE A 300 16.07 12.97 -6.65
C ILE A 300 16.48 14.02 -7.68
N SER A 301 16.38 13.68 -8.96
CA SER A 301 16.58 14.66 -10.03
C SER A 301 15.43 15.67 -9.91
N ASP A 302 15.74 16.91 -9.56
CA ASP A 302 14.83 18.06 -9.68
C ASP A 302 14.52 18.29 -11.16
N SER A 303 13.57 17.53 -11.71
CA SER A 303 13.07 17.70 -13.08
C SER A 303 12.00 18.80 -13.11
N SER A 304 12.43 20.05 -12.93
CA SER A 304 11.64 21.24 -13.25
C SER A 304 12.01 21.84 -14.62
N SER A 305 12.82 21.14 -15.42
CA SER A 305 13.08 21.47 -16.83
C SER A 305 12.55 20.36 -17.75
N PRO A 306 11.87 20.70 -18.86
CA PRO A 306 11.49 19.72 -19.88
C PRO A 306 12.72 19.41 -20.73
N GLN A 307 13.65 18.62 -20.18
CA GLN A 307 14.69 17.98 -20.97
C GLN A 307 14.48 16.47 -20.91
N GLN A 308 14.33 15.91 -22.10
CA GLN A 308 14.15 14.50 -22.41
C GLN A 308 15.28 13.67 -21.77
N ALA A 309 15.00 13.07 -20.61
CA ALA A 309 15.87 12.04 -20.06
C ALA A 309 15.65 10.75 -20.86
N GLY A 310 16.67 10.34 -21.61
CA GLY A 310 16.67 9.04 -22.28
C GLY A 310 16.48 7.93 -21.24
N GLN A 311 15.55 7.01 -21.52
CA GLN A 311 15.34 5.84 -20.67
C GLN A 311 16.24 4.71 -21.16
N THR A 312 17.03 4.16 -20.25
CA THR A 312 17.74 2.88 -20.45
C THR A 312 16.86 1.73 -20.01
N PHE A 313 16.64 0.78 -20.91
CA PHE A 313 15.97 -0.48 -20.61
C PHE A 313 17.00 -1.61 -20.66
N THR A 314 16.81 -2.60 -19.80
CA THR A 314 17.59 -3.85 -19.87
C THR A 314 16.65 -4.94 -20.33
N VAL A 315 16.90 -5.52 -21.50
CA VAL A 315 16.14 -6.66 -22.03
C VAL A 315 17.15 -7.78 -22.27
N SER A 316 16.96 -8.92 -21.61
CA SER A 316 17.81 -10.11 -21.75
C SER A 316 19.31 -9.89 -21.49
N GLY A 317 19.66 -8.96 -20.57
CA GLY A 317 21.05 -8.74 -20.16
C GLY A 317 21.83 -7.69 -20.97
N GLU A 318 21.22 -7.09 -21.99
CA GLU A 318 21.81 -5.97 -22.73
C GLU A 318 21.14 -4.65 -22.39
N ILE A 319 21.95 -3.58 -22.29
CA ILE A 319 21.49 -2.22 -22.02
C ILE A 319 21.17 -1.55 -23.34
N CYS A 320 19.89 -1.23 -23.56
CA CYS A 320 19.44 -0.46 -24.72
C CYS A 320 19.21 1.00 -24.31
N CYS A 321 19.92 1.92 -24.97
CA CYS A 321 19.71 3.36 -24.85
C CYS A 321 18.82 3.86 -26.00
N SER A 322 17.61 4.35 -25.71
CA SER A 322 16.80 5.05 -26.72
C SER A 322 16.95 6.56 -26.59
N THR A 323 17.37 7.21 -27.68
CA THR A 323 17.55 8.67 -27.76
C THR A 323 16.40 9.40 -28.46
N THR A 324 15.32 8.72 -28.87
CA THR A 324 14.19 9.38 -29.57
C THR A 324 12.82 8.94 -29.08
N PRO A 325 11.81 9.83 -28.98
CA PRO A 325 10.58 9.57 -28.23
C PRO A 325 9.47 8.83 -29.00
N SER A 326 9.70 8.28 -30.20
CA SER A 326 8.57 7.95 -31.09
C SER A 326 8.61 6.60 -31.82
N VAL A 327 9.34 5.59 -31.34
CA VAL A 327 9.17 4.22 -31.88
C VAL A 327 9.12 3.22 -30.73
N SER A 328 7.95 2.63 -30.53
CA SER A 328 7.75 1.47 -29.65
C SER A 328 8.58 0.30 -30.18
N CYS A 329 9.64 -0.08 -29.46
CA CYS A 329 10.35 -1.33 -29.74
C CYS A 329 9.49 -2.58 -29.47
N MET A 330 8.28 -2.42 -28.91
CA MET A 330 7.39 -3.55 -28.60
C MET A 330 6.48 -3.96 -29.77
N SER A 331 6.29 -3.15 -30.82
CA SER A 331 5.29 -3.47 -31.87
C SER A 331 5.76 -4.39 -32.99
N HIS A 332 7.03 -4.86 -33.00
CA HIS A 332 7.56 -5.70 -34.08
C HIS A 332 8.18 -7.04 -33.64
N CYS A 333 7.96 -7.46 -32.40
CA CYS A 333 8.16 -8.87 -32.06
C CYS A 333 6.86 -9.63 -32.39
N PRO A 334 6.84 -10.51 -33.40
CA PRO A 334 5.68 -11.37 -33.62
C PRO A 334 5.44 -12.24 -32.36
N PRO A 335 4.17 -12.51 -32.00
CA PRO A 335 3.87 -13.43 -30.91
C PRO A 335 4.43 -14.82 -31.21
N PRO A 336 4.82 -15.60 -30.19
CA PRO A 336 5.36 -16.93 -30.36
C PRO A 336 4.21 -17.91 -30.62
N ASP A 337 3.73 -17.96 -31.86
CA ASP A 337 2.86 -19.05 -32.32
C ASP A 337 3.59 -19.91 -33.37
N ASP A 338 3.41 -21.22 -33.23
CA ASP A 338 3.86 -22.34 -34.06
C ASP A 338 5.33 -22.78 -33.99
N ILE A 339 5.57 -23.66 -33.01
CA ILE A 339 6.66 -24.65 -32.97
C ILE A 339 6.48 -25.63 -34.14
N LEU A 340 6.85 -25.26 -35.37
CA LEU A 340 7.10 -26.22 -36.46
C LEU A 340 8.08 -25.64 -37.50
N ASN A 341 9.33 -25.31 -37.10
CA ASN A 341 10.43 -25.28 -38.08
C ASN A 341 11.82 -25.42 -37.41
N PRO A 342 12.49 -26.57 -37.47
CA PRO A 342 13.77 -26.79 -36.78
C PRO A 342 14.98 -26.35 -37.62
N GLY A 343 14.91 -25.23 -38.34
CA GLY A 343 15.98 -24.86 -39.28
C GLY A 343 16.11 -23.41 -39.73
N GLY A 344 15.45 -22.44 -39.10
CA GLY A 344 15.54 -21.03 -39.51
C GLY A 344 16.43 -20.19 -38.60
N THR A 345 17.58 -19.71 -39.09
CA THR A 345 18.29 -18.58 -38.48
C THR A 345 17.55 -17.28 -38.80
N TYR A 346 17.07 -16.57 -37.78
CA TYR A 346 16.46 -15.25 -37.94
C TYR A 346 17.53 -14.14 -38.00
N PRO A 347 17.46 -13.19 -38.94
CA PRO A 347 18.36 -12.04 -38.96
C PRO A 347 17.79 -10.95 -38.04
N CYS A 348 18.40 -10.74 -36.87
CA CYS A 348 18.14 -9.55 -36.07
C CYS A 348 19.05 -8.41 -36.51
N CYS A 349 18.42 -7.29 -36.85
CA CYS A 349 18.94 -5.93 -37.07
C CYS A 349 20.44 -5.72 -36.87
N THR A 350 21.20 -5.68 -37.96
CA THR A 350 22.49 -4.98 -38.00
C THR A 350 22.25 -3.50 -38.28
N HIS A 351 22.30 -2.67 -37.25
CA HIS A 351 22.72 -1.28 -37.40
C HIS A 351 23.80 -0.97 -36.36
N HIS A 352 24.98 -0.62 -36.87
CA HIS A 352 26.08 -0.08 -36.10
C HIS A 352 25.67 1.20 -35.37
N CYS A 353 26.22 1.37 -34.17
CA CYS A 353 26.09 2.55 -33.31
C CYS A 353 26.37 3.88 -34.04
#